data_AF-R7L4B4-F1
#
_entry.id   AF-R7L4B4-F1
#
_cell.length_a   1.000
_cell.length_b   1.000
_cell.length_c   1.000
_cell.angle_alpha   90.00
_cell.angle_beta   90.00
_cell.angle_gamma   90.00
#
_symmetry.space_group_name_H-M   'P 1'
#
loop_
_entity.id
_entity.type
_entity.pdbx_description
1 polymer ?
#
loop_
_entity_poly.entity_id
_entity_poly.type
_entity_poly.pdbx_seq_one_letter_code
_entity_poly.pdbx_strand_id
1 'polypeptide(L)' 'MNNDTSNRSTPATASPLTVKEAAPPVMIKKIGKTTYRVKIHFSETSKETMSDKIKRLILNDSEKSS' A
#
# COMPACT_ATOMS: atom_id res chain seq x y z
N MET A 1 -38.39 14.95 18.42
CA MET A 1 -38.78 13.90 17.46
C MET A 1 -37.70 13.76 16.41
N ASN A 2 -36.81 12.79 16.66
CA ASN A 2 -36.21 11.82 15.75
C ASN A 2 -35.90 12.25 14.30
N ASN A 3 -34.62 12.21 13.91
CA ASN A 3 -34.20 11.15 12.99
C ASN A 3 -32.74 10.71 13.23
N ASP A 4 -32.60 9.42 13.49
CA ASP A 4 -31.42 8.62 13.20
C ASP A 4 -31.19 8.64 11.69
N THR A 5 -29.98 8.87 11.21
CA THR A 5 -29.56 8.34 9.91
C THR A 5 -28.11 7.88 9.99
N SER A 6 -28.00 6.63 10.40
CA SER A 6 -26.88 5.72 10.21
C SER A 6 -26.07 6.03 8.94
N ASN A 7 -24.81 6.46 9.13
CA ASN A 7 -23.81 6.52 8.05
C ASN A 7 -23.44 5.08 7.66
N ARG A 8 -24.14 4.56 6.66
CA ARG A 8 -23.92 3.25 6.05
C ARG A 8 -22.53 3.25 5.40
N SER A 9 -21.55 2.66 6.07
CA SER A 9 -20.28 2.24 5.48
C SER A 9 -20.55 1.34 4.28
N THR A 10 -20.44 1.88 3.07
CA THR A 10 -20.40 1.08 1.85
C THR A 10 -19.08 0.32 1.82
N PRO A 11 -19.07 -1.02 1.68
CA PRO A 11 -17.85 -1.71 1.33
C PRO A 11 -17.49 -1.26 -0.09
N ALA A 12 -16.40 -0.53 -0.24
CA ALA A 12 -15.82 -0.33 -1.55
C ALA A 12 -15.34 -1.70 -2.03
N THR A 13 -16.17 -2.40 -2.80
CA THR A 13 -15.76 -3.56 -3.59
C THR A 13 -14.63 -3.06 -4.50
N ALA A 14 -13.39 -3.30 -4.08
CA ALA A 14 -12.22 -3.02 -4.86
C ALA A 14 -12.26 -3.94 -6.09
N SER A 15 -12.81 -3.43 -7.19
CA SER A 15 -12.60 -4.04 -8.50
C SER A 15 -11.09 -4.14 -8.73
N PRO A 16 -10.55 -5.25 -9.25
CA PRO A 16 -9.16 -5.30 -9.63
C PRO A 16 -8.98 -4.25 -10.73
N LEU A 17 -8.32 -3.14 -10.40
CA LEU A 17 -7.87 -2.17 -11.38
C LEU A 17 -7.01 -2.96 -12.35
N THR A 18 -7.48 -3.18 -13.57
CA THR A 18 -6.68 -3.79 -14.62
C THR A 18 -5.55 -2.80 -14.90
N VAL A 19 -4.42 -3.00 -14.23
CA VAL A 19 -3.20 -2.25 -14.48
C VAL A 19 -2.76 -2.69 -15.87
N LYS A 20 -3.21 -1.96 -16.90
CA LYS A 20 -2.48 -1.91 -18.17
C LYS A 20 -1.03 -1.67 -17.79
N GLU A 21 -0.11 -2.46 -18.34
CA GLU A 21 1.33 -2.45 -18.12
C GLU A 21 1.90 -1.04 -18.34
N ALA A 22 1.62 -0.14 -17.41
CA ALA A 22 2.07 1.23 -17.39
C ALA A 22 3.47 1.16 -16.82
N ALA A 23 4.41 1.82 -17.48
CA ALA A 23 5.80 1.88 -17.04
C ALA A 23 5.85 2.15 -15.53
N PRO A 24 6.66 1.39 -14.76
CA PRO A 24 6.69 1.51 -13.30
C PRO A 24 6.86 2.98 -12.89
N PRO A 25 6.10 3.47 -11.88
CA PRO A 25 6.17 4.87 -11.51
C PRO A 25 7.61 5.21 -11.10
N VAL A 26 8.18 6.21 -11.78
CA VAL A 26 9.54 6.70 -11.53
C VAL A 26 9.45 8.11 -10.97
N MET A 27 9.98 8.30 -9.76
CA MET A 27 10.17 9.62 -9.17
C MET A 27 11.59 10.11 -9.50
N ILE A 28 11.69 11.28 -10.13
CA ILE A 28 12.97 11.93 -10.44
C ILE A 28 13.07 13.20 -9.61
N LYS A 29 14.15 13.36 -8.85
CA LYS A 29 14.36 14.55 -8.03
C LYS A 29 15.82 14.99 -8.05
N LYS A 30 16.06 16.29 -8.28
CA LYS A 30 17.39 16.88 -8.20
C LYS A 30 17.60 17.50 -6.81
N ILE A 31 18.71 17.17 -6.18
CA ILE A 31 19.15 17.73 -4.89
C ILE A 31 20.61 18.17 -5.08
N GLY A 32 20.86 19.49 -4.97
CA GLY A 32 22.15 20.07 -5.32
C GLY A 32 22.53 19.80 -6.78
N LYS A 33 23.70 19.19 -6.99
CA LYS A 33 24.20 18.80 -8.33
C LYS A 33 23.76 17.39 -8.75
N THR A 34 23.12 16.63 -7.86
CA THR A 34 22.80 15.21 -8.07
C THR A 34 21.34 15.03 -8.46
N THR A 35 21.10 14.18 -9.46
CA THR A 35 19.75 13.78 -9.87
C THR A 35 19.48 12.36 -9.40
N TYR A 36 18.46 12.19 -8.57
CA TYR A 36 17.99 10.91 -8.07
C TYR A 36 16.86 10.38 -8.94
N ARG A 37 16.93 9.10 -9.29
CA ARG A 37 15.87 8.34 -9.96
C ARG A 37 15.44 7.21 -9.03
N VAL A 38 14.21 7.27 -8.55
CA VAL A 38 13.61 6.26 -7.68
C VAL A 38 12.56 5.52 -8.50
N LYS A 39 12.73 4.21 -8.67
CA LYS A 39 11.76 3.33 -9.35
C LYS A 39 11.06 2.45 -8.32
N ILE A 40 9.74 2.37 -8.37
CA ILE A 40 8.96 1.45 -7.55
C ILE A 40 8.73 0.17 -8.35
N HIS A 41 9.17 -0.99 -7.83
CA HIS A 41 8.86 -2.30 -8.40
C HIS A 41 7.93 -3.04 -7.44
N PHE A 42 6.72 -3.36 -7.90
CA PHE A 42 5.86 -4.30 -7.20
C PHE A 42 6.28 -5.71 -7.60
N SER A 43 6.35 -6.62 -6.62
CA SER A 43 6.56 -8.03 -6.95
C SER A 43 5.29 -8.58 -7.58
N GLU A 44 5.39 -9.04 -8.83
CA GLU A 44 4.28 -9.66 -9.55
C GLU A 44 3.93 -11.04 -8.99
N THR A 45 4.91 -11.72 -8.37
CA THR A 45 4.77 -13.06 -7.82
C THR A 45 4.42 -13.05 -6.33
N SER A 46 4.46 -11.90 -5.67
CA SER A 46 4.12 -11.82 -4.26
C SER A 46 2.62 -11.98 -4.07
N LYS A 47 2.26 -13.04 -3.33
CA LYS A 47 0.90 -13.29 -2.85
C LYS A 47 0.66 -12.63 -1.47
N GLU A 48 1.68 -11.98 -0.92
CA GLU A 48 1.63 -11.40 0.42
C GLU A 48 0.68 -10.19 0.42
N THR A 49 -0.34 -10.25 1.28
CA THR A 49 -1.30 -9.17 1.43
C THR A 49 -0.79 -8.11 2.42
N MET A 50 -1.43 -6.93 2.44
CA MET A 50 -1.16 -5.92 3.48
C MET A 50 -1.41 -6.47 4.90
N SER A 51 -2.40 -7.36 5.06
CA SER A 51 -2.66 -8.01 6.35
C SER A 51 -1.49 -8.89 6.79
N ASP A 52 -0.91 -9.66 5.87
CA ASP A 52 0.22 -10.54 6.16
C ASP A 52 1.45 -9.72 6.57
N LYS A 53 1.69 -8.59 5.89
CA LYS A 53 2.77 -7.66 6.25
C LYS A 53 2.59 -7.05 7.64
N ILE A 54 1.37 -6.62 8.00
CA ILE A 54 1.07 -6.05 9.32
C ILE A 54 1.29 -7.10 10.41
N LYS A 55 0.78 -8.33 10.22
CA LYS A 55 0.97 -9.41 11.18
C LYS A 55 2.45 -9.71 11.43
N ARG A 56 3.25 -9.78 10.36
CA ARG A 56 4.69 -10.04 10.46
C ARG A 56 5.43 -8.92 11.19
N LEU A 57 5.03 -7.66 10.99
CA LEU A 57 5.63 -6.53 11.68
C LEU A 57 5.40 -6.63 13.20
N ILE A 58 4.15 -6.89 13.61
CA ILE A 58 3.78 -7.05 15.02
C ILE A 58 4.53 -8.22 15.65
N LEU A 59 4.59 -9.36 14.96
CA LEU A 59 5.28 -10.55 15.47
C LEU A 59 6.78 -10.27 15.67
N ASN A 60 7.46 -9.73 14.66
CA ASN A 60 8.88 -9.39 14.75
C ASN A 60 9.17 -8.40 15.88
N ASP A 61 8.31 -7.41 16.09
CA ASP A 61 8.48 -6.44 17.17
C ASP A 61 8.30 -7.09 18.54
N SER A 62 7.32 -8.00 18.66
CA SER A 62 7.10 -8.76 19.90
C SER A 62 8.26 -9.72 20.23
N GLU A 63 8.82 -10.41 19.24
CA GLU A 63 9.94 -11.35 19.44
C GLU A 63 11.25 -10.63 19.75
N LYS A 64 11.49 -9.45 19.16
CA LYS A 64 12.68 -8.63 19.47
C LYS A 64 12.63 -7.94 20.82
N SER A 65 11.45 -7.88 21.43
CA SER A 65 11.23 -7.25 22.73
C SER A 65 11.35 -8.22 23.92
N SER A 66 11.56 -9.52 23.65
CA SER A 66 11.80 -10.56 24.65
C SER A 66 13.27 -10.97 24.72
#